data_AF-A0A9P4S408-F1
#
_entry.id   AF-A0A9P4S408-F1
#
_cell.length_a   1.000
_cell.length_b   1.000
_cell.length_c   1.000
_cell.angle_alpha   90.00
_cell.angle_beta   90.00
_cell.angle_gamma   90.00
#
_symmetry.space_group_name_H-M   'P 1'
#
loop_
_entity.id
_entity.type
_entity.pdbx_description
1 polymer ?
#
loop_
_entity_poly.entity_id
_entity_poly.type
_entity_poly.pdbx_seq_one_letter_code
_entity_poly.pdbx_strand_id
1 'polypeptide(L)'
;MTTQSANLASTRISTYSNAPTLTPSIAPSTTSSLDPRSADIKAWNAGLDRLEDKRLAQQRYVVSTEKNDDMNKLALGAKLDRALGRRLSSQDAVFTRKVTAAS
;
A
#
# COMPACT_ATOMS: atom_id res chain seq x y z
N MET A 1 44.83 -7.59 -7.93
CA MET A 1 44.28 -6.44 -8.67
C MET A 1 43.32 -5.71 -7.75
N THR A 2 43.79 -4.63 -7.12
CA THR A 2 43.05 -3.89 -6.09
C THR A 2 42.53 -2.62 -6.74
N THR A 3 41.21 -2.50 -6.89
CA THR A 3 40.58 -1.28 -7.42
C THR A 3 40.59 -0.22 -6.33
N GLN A 4 41.45 0.79 -6.50
CA GLN A 4 41.50 1.98 -5.67
C GLN A 4 40.20 2.77 -5.92
N SER A 5 39.27 2.79 -4.95
CA SER A 5 38.10 3.66 -4.99
C SER A 5 38.58 5.11 -5.01
N ALA A 6 38.50 5.74 -6.19
CA ALA A 6 38.74 7.16 -6.34
C ALA A 6 37.77 7.93 -5.42
N ASN A 7 38.33 8.62 -4.43
CA ASN A 7 37.59 9.50 -3.55
C ASN A 7 37.27 10.77 -4.36
N LEU A 8 36.23 10.70 -5.18
CA LEU A 8 35.71 11.84 -5.92
C LEU A 8 35.12 12.80 -4.89
N ALA A 9 35.92 13.78 -4.48
CA ALA A 9 35.51 14.90 -3.65
C ALA A 9 34.46 15.73 -4.43
N SER A 10 33.22 15.22 -4.47
CA SER A 10 32.13 15.80 -5.24
C SER A 10 31.77 17.15 -4.65
N THR A 11 32.00 18.19 -5.45
CA THR A 11 31.63 19.57 -5.10
C THR A 11 30.12 19.67 -5.24
N ARG A 12 29.41 19.48 -4.13
CA ARG A 12 27.95 19.51 -4.11
C ARG A 12 27.46 20.92 -3.80
N ILE A 13 26.56 21.43 -4.63
CA ILE A 13 25.90 22.71 -4.38
C ILE A 13 24.88 22.48 -3.27
N SER A 14 25.07 23.17 -2.15
CA SER A 14 24.17 23.07 -1.01
C SER A 14 22.93 23.93 -1.26
N THR A 15 21.73 23.40 -1.01
CA THR A 15 20.46 24.11 -1.21
C THR A 15 20.31 25.37 -0.34
N TYR A 16 21.13 25.50 0.72
CA TYR A 16 21.06 26.62 1.67
C TYR A 16 22.06 27.75 1.38
N SER A 17 23.13 27.46 0.64
CA SER A 17 24.08 28.46 0.20
C SER A 17 24.59 28.02 -1.15
N ASN A 18 24.38 28.82 -2.20
CA ASN A 18 24.93 28.61 -3.54
C ASN A 18 26.47 28.59 -3.58
N ALA A 19 27.14 28.52 -2.43
CA ALA A 19 28.56 28.30 -2.29
C ALA A 19 28.88 26.79 -2.43
N PRO A 20 29.87 26.42 -3.27
CA PRO A 20 30.36 25.06 -3.36
C PRO A 20 31.06 24.66 -2.04
N THR A 21 30.61 23.59 -1.38
CA THR A 21 31.21 23.12 -0.11
C THR A 21 31.54 21.63 -0.15
N LEU A 22 32.71 21.27 0.40
CA LEU A 22 33.20 19.89 0.43
C LEU A 22 32.72 19.11 1.67
N THR A 23 32.28 19.77 2.74
CA THR A 23 31.97 19.14 4.03
C THR A 23 30.47 18.90 4.22
N PRO A 24 30.01 17.68 4.58
CA PRO A 24 28.59 17.39 4.88
C PRO A 24 28.02 18.41 5.85
N SER A 25 26.92 19.07 5.48
CA SER A 25 26.23 20.00 6.38
C SER A 25 25.46 19.20 7.43
N ILE A 26 26.04 19.06 8.62
CA ILE A 26 25.34 18.54 9.80
C ILE A 26 24.77 19.77 10.52
N ALA A 27 23.67 20.30 10.00
CA ALA A 27 22.93 21.34 10.71
C ALA A 27 22.22 20.69 11.94
N PRO A 28 22.34 21.25 13.15
CA PRO A 28 21.61 20.75 14.31
C PRO A 28 20.10 20.87 14.10
N SER A 29 19.37 19.77 14.26
CA SER A 29 17.89 19.74 14.27
C SER A 29 17.36 20.32 15.58
N THR A 30 17.50 21.63 15.79
CA THR A 30 16.84 22.32 16.91
C THR A 30 15.78 23.25 16.33
N THR A 31 14.55 22.73 16.19
CA THR A 31 13.38 23.54 15.84
C THR A 31 13.03 24.44 17.01
N SER A 32 13.68 25.60 17.09
CA SER A 32 13.24 26.66 18.00
C SER A 32 11.96 27.29 17.44
N SER A 33 11.01 27.65 18.32
CA SER A 33 9.71 28.22 17.91
C SER A 33 9.83 29.59 17.20
N LEU A 34 11.03 30.16 17.15
CA LEU A 34 11.35 31.44 16.52
C LEU A 34 12.00 31.26 15.14
N ASP A 35 12.31 30.03 14.73
CA ASP A 35 12.86 29.74 13.40
C ASP A 35 11.75 29.91 12.33
N PRO A 36 11.96 30.73 11.28
CA PRO A 36 11.02 30.85 10.17
C PRO A 36 10.65 29.50 9.54
N ARG A 37 11.54 28.51 9.58
CA ARG A 37 11.28 27.15 9.11
C ARG A 37 10.20 26.45 9.95
N SER A 38 10.10 26.75 11.23
CA SER A 38 9.05 26.26 12.12
C SER A 38 7.70 26.91 11.79
N ALA A 39 7.68 28.14 11.30
CA ALA A 39 6.47 28.83 10.85
C ALA A 39 5.92 28.22 9.56
N ASP A 40 6.80 27.88 8.61
CA ASP A 40 6.43 27.21 7.37
C ASP A 40 5.82 25.82 7.63
N ILE A 41 6.42 25.04 8.54
CA ILE A 41 5.89 23.73 8.95
C ILE A 41 4.49 23.86 9.56
N LYS A 42 4.26 24.88 10.41
CA LYS A 42 2.94 25.14 11.01
C LYS A 42 1.91 25.54 9.93
N ALA A 43 2.29 26.36 8.97
CA ALA A 43 1.42 26.76 7.86
C ALA A 43 1.03 25.57 6.97
N TRP A 44 1.99 24.69 6.67
CA TRP A 44 1.76 23.45 5.93
C TRP A 44 0.80 22.50 6.64
N ASN A 45 0.99 22.28 7.95
CA ASN A 45 0.09 21.45 8.74
C ASN A 45 -1.33 22.02 8.78
N ALA A 46 -1.48 23.35 8.96
CA ALA A 46 -2.79 24.01 8.91
C ALA A 46 -3.46 23.90 7.52
N GLY A 47 -2.69 23.84 6.44
CA GLY A 47 -3.19 23.59 5.09
C GLY A 47 -3.69 22.15 4.93
N LEU A 48 -2.92 21.16 5.40
CA LEU A 48 -3.29 19.75 5.35
C LEU A 48 -4.55 19.45 6.18
N ASP A 49 -4.67 20.02 7.37
CA ASP A 49 -5.86 19.86 8.23
C ASP A 49 -7.15 20.37 7.58
N ARG A 50 -7.04 21.37 6.68
CA ARG A 50 -8.18 21.89 5.91
C ARG A 50 -8.52 21.04 4.70
N LEU A 51 -7.50 20.38 4.13
CA LEU A 51 -7.63 19.46 3.00
C LEU A 51 -8.14 18.08 3.47
N GLU A 52 -8.04 17.76 4.76
CA GLU A 52 -8.58 16.54 5.34
C GLU A 52 -10.12 16.52 5.29
N ASP A 53 -10.68 15.63 4.47
CA ASP A 53 -12.13 15.38 4.45
C ASP A 53 -12.54 14.46 5.60
N LYS A 54 -12.82 15.07 6.75
CA LYS A 54 -13.28 14.39 7.98
C LYS A 54 -14.62 13.68 7.79
N ARG A 55 -15.47 14.16 6.87
CA ARG A 55 -16.74 13.49 6.54
C ARG A 55 -16.49 12.18 5.83
N LEU A 56 -15.56 12.18 4.87
CA LEU A 56 -15.19 10.96 4.14
C LEU A 56 -14.58 9.91 5.07
N ALA A 57 -13.74 10.32 6.02
CA ALA A 57 -13.19 9.44 7.04
C ALA A 57 -14.29 8.79 7.90
N GLN A 58 -15.32 9.55 8.28
CA GLN A 58 -16.47 9.04 9.06
C GLN A 58 -17.39 8.14 8.24
N GLN A 59 -17.51 8.37 6.93
CA GLN A 59 -18.34 7.56 6.03
C GLN A 59 -17.68 6.23 5.66
N ARG A 60 -16.35 6.14 5.73
CA ARG A 60 -15.63 4.90 5.45
C ARG A 60 -15.82 3.93 6.61
N TYR A 61 -16.76 3.01 6.42
CA TYR A 61 -16.87 1.86 7.30
C TYR A 61 -15.62 0.98 7.17
N VAL A 62 -14.90 0.83 8.28
CA VAL A 62 -13.81 -0.14 8.41
C VAL A 62 -14.37 -1.37 9.11
N VAL A 63 -14.35 -2.49 8.39
CA VAL A 63 -14.84 -3.78 8.89
C VAL A 63 -14.00 -4.19 10.10
N SER A 64 -14.64 -4.54 11.22
CA SER A 64 -13.94 -5.08 12.38
C SER A 64 -13.31 -6.44 12.05
N THR A 65 -12.24 -6.81 12.76
CA THR A 65 -11.59 -8.13 12.57
C THR A 65 -12.58 -9.28 12.73
N GLU A 66 -13.42 -9.23 13.75
CA GLU A 66 -14.49 -10.21 14.00
C GLU A 66 -15.46 -10.31 12.82
N LYS A 67 -15.91 -9.16 12.28
CA LYS A 67 -16.84 -9.15 11.15
C LYS A 67 -16.19 -9.71 9.88
N ASN A 68 -14.90 -9.47 9.68
CA ASN A 68 -14.13 -10.04 8.59
C ASN A 68 -14.02 -11.57 8.72
N ASP A 69 -13.79 -12.08 9.92
CA ASP A 69 -13.71 -13.52 10.18
C ASP A 69 -15.05 -14.22 9.94
N ASP A 70 -16.15 -13.60 10.33
CA ASP A 70 -17.50 -14.12 10.05
C ASP A 70 -17.81 -14.15 8.56
N MET A 71 -17.43 -13.10 7.82
CA MET A 71 -17.55 -13.09 6.36
C MET A 71 -16.71 -14.20 5.71
N ASN A 72 -15.51 -14.47 6.24
CA ASN A 72 -14.66 -15.58 5.77
C ASN A 72 -15.30 -16.93 6.02
N LYS A 73 -15.88 -17.16 7.22
CA LYS A 73 -16.61 -18.41 7.53
C LYS A 73 -17.79 -18.62 6.58
N LEU A 74 -18.60 -17.59 6.36
CA LEU A 74 -19.74 -17.65 5.43
C LEU A 74 -19.30 -17.93 3.99
N ALA A 75 -18.23 -17.24 3.54
CA ALA A 75 -17.69 -17.45 2.20
C ALA A 75 -17.13 -18.87 2.01
N LEU A 76 -16.49 -19.44 3.02
CA LEU A 76 -16.01 -20.82 2.99
C LEU A 76 -17.17 -21.83 2.93
N GLY A 77 -18.21 -21.64 3.75
CA GLY A 77 -19.43 -22.47 3.70
C GLY A 77 -20.09 -22.46 2.32
N ALA A 78 -20.29 -21.27 1.75
CA ALA A 78 -20.88 -21.12 0.42
C ALA A 78 -20.02 -21.76 -0.69
N LYS A 79 -18.68 -21.69 -0.57
CA LYS A 79 -17.76 -22.37 -1.50
C LYS A 79 -17.89 -23.88 -1.39
N LEU A 80 -17.99 -24.40 -0.17
CA LEU A 80 -18.17 -25.82 0.09
C LEU A 80 -19.50 -26.32 -0.49
N ASP A 81 -20.61 -25.62 -0.23
CA ASP A 81 -21.93 -25.97 -0.77
C ASP A 81 -21.94 -25.96 -2.30
N ARG A 82 -21.32 -24.95 -2.92
CA ARG A 82 -21.16 -24.89 -4.38
C ARG A 82 -20.34 -26.07 -4.91
N ALA A 83 -19.24 -26.42 -4.24
CA ALA A 83 -18.39 -27.53 -4.64
C ALA A 83 -19.12 -28.87 -4.53
N LEU A 84 -19.84 -29.10 -3.42
CA LEU A 84 -20.70 -30.26 -3.23
C LEU A 84 -21.80 -30.32 -4.29
N GLY A 85 -22.49 -29.22 -4.57
CA GLY A 85 -23.52 -29.16 -5.62
C GLY A 85 -23.00 -29.57 -6.99
N ARG A 86 -21.79 -29.13 -7.38
CA ARG A 86 -21.15 -29.57 -8.64
C ARG A 86 -20.83 -31.06 -8.63
N ARG A 87 -20.26 -31.56 -7.53
CA ARG A 87 -19.90 -32.98 -7.40
C ARG A 87 -21.13 -33.88 -7.40
N LEU A 88 -22.19 -33.51 -6.67
CA LEU A 88 -23.41 -34.29 -6.58
C LEU A 88 -24.20 -34.27 -7.88
N SER A 89 -24.25 -33.13 -8.59
CA SER A 89 -24.90 -33.05 -9.91
C SER A 89 -24.09 -33.72 -11.04
N SER A 90 -22.75 -33.71 -10.98
CA SER A 90 -21.89 -34.31 -12.01
C SER A 90 -21.64 -35.82 -11.82
N GLN A 91 -22.12 -36.40 -10.72
CA GLN A 91 -22.00 -37.83 -10.44
C GLN A 91 -23.13 -38.66 -11.05
N ASP A 92 -24.23 -38.04 -11.46
CA ASP A 92 -25.36 -38.79 -12.00
C ASP A 92 -25.07 -39.18 -13.45
N ALA A 93 -24.91 -40.48 -13.70
CA ALA A 93 -24.58 -41.00 -15.02
C ALA A 93 -25.83 -41.00 -15.91
N VAL A 94 -25.86 -40.15 -16.93
CA VAL A 94 -26.95 -40.14 -17.91
C VAL A 94 -26.67 -41.18 -18.99
N PHE A 95 -27.57 -42.16 -19.15
CA PHE A 95 -27.48 -43.13 -20.23
C PHE A 95 -27.63 -42.43 -21.59
N THR A 96 -26.56 -42.43 -22.38
CA THR A 96 -26.59 -41.96 -23.78
C THR A 96 -26.58 -43.15 -24.72
N ARG A 97 -27.42 -43.11 -25.77
CA ARG A 97 -27.46 -44.17 -26.79
C ARG A 97 -26.22 -44.03 -27.68
N LYS A 98 -25.38 -45.08 -27.75
CA LYS A 98 -24.20 -45.07 -28.62
C LYS A 98 -24.66 -45.00 -30.08
N VAL A 99 -24.29 -43.92 -30.80
CA VAL A 99 -24.47 -43.84 -32.25
C VAL A 99 -23.37 -44.70 -32.88
N THR A 100 -23.73 -45.90 -33.31
CA THR A 100 -22.87 -46.72 -34.17
C THR A 100 -22.77 -46.01 -35.51
N ALA A 101 -21.61 -45.44 -35.81
CA ALA A 101 -21.30 -44.93 -37.14
C ALA A 101 -21.40 -46.10 -38.13
N ALA A 102 -22.32 -45.98 -39.09
CA ALA A 102 -22.49 -46.96 -40.15
C ALA A 102 -21.22 -46.99 -41.02
N SER A 103 -20.68 -48.19 -41.19
CA SER A 103 -19.57 -48.51 -42.10
C SER A 103 -20.03 -48.51 -43.55
#